data_AF-A0A1R3RBG8-F1
#
_entry.id   AF-A0A1R3RBG8-F1
#
_cell.length_a   1.000
_cell.length_b   1.000
_cell.length_c   1.000
_cell.angle_alpha   90.00
_cell.angle_beta   90.00
_cell.angle_gamma   90.00
#
_symmetry.space_group_name_H-M   'P 1'
#
loop_
_entity.id
_entity.type
_entity.pdbx_description
1 polymer ?
#
loop_
_entity_poly.entity_id
_entity_poly.type
_entity_poly.pdbx_seq_one_letter_code
_entity_poly.pdbx_strand_id
1 'polypeptide(L)'
;MWFYVDVQEDQLLAGMRPGDVGFGQESAERFGTIVTIVNGKPTKAEYPTDTPPTYAAFYQTLADALAGKGKPAASAEEARDVIRIIELARESSKVGKVLDF
;
A
#
# COMPACT_ATOMS: atom_id res chain seq x y z
N MET A 1 14.54 -16.18 2.85
CA MET A 1 14.03 -14.94 2.22
C MET A 1 12.56 -15.15 1.96
N TRP A 2 11.69 -14.44 2.68
CA TRP A 2 10.26 -14.56 2.47
C TRP A 2 9.93 -13.77 1.20
N PHE A 3 9.50 -14.45 0.14
CA PHE A 3 8.83 -13.79 -0.97
C PHE A 3 7.58 -13.11 -0.36
N TYR A 4 7.20 -11.91 -0.82
CA TYR A 4 6.04 -11.10 -0.35
C TYR A 4 6.24 -10.05 0.76
N VAL A 5 7.45 -9.81 1.27
CA VAL A 5 7.69 -8.72 2.23
C VAL A 5 8.07 -7.41 1.51
N ASP A 6 7.59 -6.28 2.03
CA ASP A 6 7.96 -4.95 1.57
C ASP A 6 9.47 -4.73 1.75
N VAL A 7 10.16 -4.24 0.72
CA VAL A 7 11.61 -4.02 0.76
C VAL A 7 12.05 -3.08 1.87
N GLN A 8 11.15 -2.18 2.32
CA GLN A 8 11.41 -1.24 3.39
C GLN A 8 11.75 -1.96 4.71
N GLU A 9 11.14 -3.11 5.01
CA GLU A 9 11.42 -3.85 6.25
C GLU A 9 12.85 -4.37 6.28
N ASP A 10 13.28 -5.05 5.22
CA ASP A 10 14.65 -5.57 5.09
C ASP A 10 15.68 -4.43 5.04
N GLN A 11 15.35 -3.32 4.37
CA GLN A 11 16.20 -2.13 4.34
C GLN A 11 16.35 -1.48 5.72
N LEU A 12 15.27 -1.39 6.51
CA LEU A 12 15.31 -0.93 7.90
C LEU A 12 16.20 -1.83 8.76
N LEU A 13 16.07 -3.16 8.62
CA LEU A 13 16.89 -4.14 9.32
C LEU A 13 18.37 -4.04 8.92
N ALA A 14 18.66 -3.69 7.66
CA ALA A 14 20.00 -3.43 7.14
C ALA A 14 20.57 -2.06 7.55
N GLY A 15 19.80 -1.23 8.26
CA GLY A 15 20.25 0.05 8.82
C GLY A 15 19.92 1.28 7.98
N MET A 16 19.25 1.13 6.83
CA MET A 16 18.71 2.27 6.10
C MET A 16 17.60 2.94 6.90
N ARG A 17 17.39 4.23 6.66
CA ARG A 17 16.36 5.04 7.30
C ARG A 17 15.40 5.61 6.26
N PRO A 18 14.15 5.91 6.65
CA PRO A 18 13.28 6.69 5.81
C PRO A 18 13.91 8.05 5.48
N GLY A 19 13.99 8.35 4.18
CA GLY A 19 14.66 9.54 3.66
C GLY A 19 16.06 9.28 3.07
N ASP A 20 16.66 8.12 3.34
CA ASP A 20 17.90 7.72 2.67
C ASP A 20 17.66 7.47 1.18
N VAL A 21 18.69 7.76 0.36
CA VAL A 21 18.64 7.48 -1.09
C VAL A 21 18.44 5.99 -1.32
N GLY A 22 17.41 5.64 -2.10
CA GLY A 22 17.06 4.25 -2.43
C GLY A 22 16.18 3.54 -1.39
N PHE A 23 15.82 4.19 -0.28
CA PHE A 23 14.88 3.60 0.68
C PHE A 23 13.48 3.45 0.05
N GLY A 24 12.88 2.27 0.20
CA GLY A 24 11.61 1.89 -0.42
C GLY A 24 11.70 1.54 -1.91
N GLN A 25 12.88 1.64 -2.52
CA GLN A 25 13.06 1.30 -3.93
C GLN A 25 13.30 -0.20 -4.10
N GLU A 26 12.50 -0.84 -4.95
CA GLU A 26 12.69 -2.23 -5.34
C GLU A 26 13.79 -2.37 -6.39
N SER A 27 14.49 -3.52 -6.40
CA SER A 27 15.41 -3.85 -7.49
C SER A 27 14.66 -4.13 -8.78
N ALA A 28 15.33 -3.92 -9.93
CA ALA A 28 14.74 -4.20 -11.24
C ALA A 28 14.30 -5.67 -11.42
N GLU A 29 14.89 -6.59 -10.66
CA GLU A 29 14.51 -8.02 -10.64
C GLU A 29 13.07 -8.24 -10.14
N ARG A 30 12.50 -7.26 -9.41
CA ARG A 30 11.13 -7.30 -8.89
C ARG A 30 10.14 -6.52 -9.76
N PHE A 31 10.59 -5.91 -10.86
CA PHE A 31 9.72 -5.11 -11.71
C PHE A 31 8.64 -5.96 -12.40
N GLY A 32 7.48 -5.34 -12.56
CA GLY A 32 6.40 -5.92 -13.33
C GLY A 32 6.79 -6.10 -14.79
N THR A 33 6.31 -7.16 -15.42
CA THR A 33 6.38 -7.31 -16.86
C THR A 33 5.03 -6.98 -17.47
N ILE A 34 5.02 -6.13 -18.49
CA ILE A 34 3.85 -5.92 -19.35
C ILE A 34 4.10 -6.58 -20.71
N VAL A 35 3.11 -7.34 -21.18
CA VAL A 35 3.09 -7.91 -22.53
C VAL A 35 1.99 -7.21 -23.32
N THR A 36 2.37 -6.55 -24.41
CA THR A 36 1.45 -5.85 -25.32
C THR A 36 1.48 -6.48 -26.71
N ILE A 37 0.36 -6.49 -27.41
CA ILE A 37 0.32 -6.89 -28.82
C ILE A 37 0.52 -5.64 -29.69
N VAL A 38 1.64 -5.60 -30.42
CA VAL A 38 1.95 -4.53 -31.38
C VAL A 38 2.03 -5.16 -32.76
N ASN A 39 1.19 -4.69 -33.70
CA ASN A 39 1.09 -5.23 -35.06
C ASN A 39 0.88 -6.76 -35.10
N GLY A 40 0.02 -7.27 -34.20
CA GLY A 40 -0.30 -8.70 -34.11
C GLY A 40 0.81 -9.58 -33.49
N LYS A 41 1.90 -8.99 -32.97
CA LYS A 41 2.99 -9.71 -32.31
C LYS A 41 3.11 -9.32 -30.84
N PRO A 42 3.35 -10.29 -29.93
CA PRO A 42 3.61 -9.98 -28.53
C PRO A 42 4.97 -9.28 -28.39
N THR A 43 4.97 -8.19 -27.64
CA THR A 43 6.16 -7.45 -27.21
C THR A 43 6.15 -7.38 -25.70
N LYS A 44 7.26 -7.80 -25.07
CA LYS A 44 7.46 -7.81 -23.61
C LYS A 44 8.29 -6.59 -23.21
N ALA A 45 7.89 -5.90 -22.15
CA ALA A 45 8.68 -4.82 -21.54
C ALA A 45 8.65 -4.94 -20.01
N GLU A 46 9.79 -4.67 -19.38
CA GLU A 46 9.85 -4.44 -17.93
C GLU A 46 9.31 -3.05 -17.62
N TYR A 47 8.52 -2.94 -16.57
CA TYR A 47 7.93 -1.69 -16.12
C TYR A 47 8.41 -1.39 -14.70
N PRO A 48 9.24 -0.35 -14.52
CA PRO A 48 9.72 0.03 -13.20
C PRO A 48 8.59 0.29 -12.22
N THR A 49 8.79 -0.10 -10.96
CA THR A 49 7.91 0.34 -9.88
C THR A 49 8.04 1.86 -9.75
N ASP A 50 6.93 2.59 -9.87
CA ASP A 50 6.90 4.02 -9.56
C ASP A 50 7.35 4.23 -8.12
N THR A 51 8.12 5.29 -7.84
CA THR A 51 8.60 5.57 -6.48
C THR A 51 7.40 5.85 -5.57
N PRO A 52 7.03 4.93 -4.65
CA PRO A 52 5.85 5.13 -3.83
C PRO A 52 6.20 6.02 -2.62
N PRO A 53 5.22 6.74 -2.05
CA PRO A 53 5.38 7.24 -0.70
C PRO A 53 5.65 6.06 0.24
N THR A 54 6.70 6.18 1.04
CA THR A 54 7.07 5.17 2.05
C THR A 54 6.10 5.22 3.23
N TYR A 55 6.15 4.22 4.11
CA TYR A 55 5.35 4.25 5.34
C TYR A 55 5.65 5.48 6.23
N ALA A 56 6.77 6.19 6.00
CA ALA A 56 7.05 7.45 6.66
C ALA A 56 6.00 8.54 6.38
N ALA A 57 5.33 8.51 5.23
CA ALA A 57 4.28 9.49 4.90
C ALA A 57 3.10 9.43 5.89
N PHE A 58 2.78 8.23 6.40
CA PHE A 58 1.77 8.06 7.45
C PHE A 58 2.18 8.77 8.73
N TYR A 59 3.43 8.56 9.18
CA TYR A 59 3.95 9.16 10.40
C TYR A 59 4.09 10.68 10.28
N GLN A 60 4.46 11.19 9.10
CA GLN A 60 4.51 12.62 8.84
C GLN A 60 3.11 13.24 8.99
N THR A 61 2.10 12.63 8.38
CA THR A 61 0.70 13.09 8.48
C THR A 61 0.19 13.01 9.93
N LEU A 62 0.57 11.96 10.67
CA LEU A 62 0.23 11.84 12.10
C LEU A 62 0.88 12.96 12.92
N ALA A 63 2.15 13.26 12.68
CA ALA A 63 2.86 14.34 13.38
C ALA A 63 2.22 15.71 13.09
N ASP A 64 1.82 15.97 11.84
CA ASP A 64 1.11 17.19 11.47
C ASP A 64 -0.25 17.29 12.17
N ALA A 65 -1.02 16.21 12.19
CA ALA A 65 -2.30 16.16 12.90
C ALA A 65 -2.16 16.43 14.41
N LEU A 66 -1.13 15.85 15.05
CA LEU A 66 -0.80 16.10 16.46
C LEU A 66 -0.39 17.56 16.71
N ALA A 67 0.24 18.21 15.73
CA ALA A 67 0.56 19.63 15.76
C ALA A 67 -0.64 20.53 15.43
N GLY A 68 -1.85 19.98 15.29
CA GLY A 68 -3.07 20.72 14.94
C GLY A 68 -3.17 21.10 13.47
N LYS A 69 -2.36 20.49 12.60
CA LYS A 69 -2.34 20.76 11.16
C LYS A 69 -3.03 19.63 10.40
N GLY A 70 -4.25 19.88 9.95
CA GLY A 70 -5.02 18.92 9.14
C GLY A 70 -5.63 17.79 9.96
N LYS A 71 -5.96 16.69 9.28
CA LYS A 71 -6.60 15.49 9.85
C LYS A 71 -5.59 14.33 9.91
N PRO A 72 -5.77 13.37 10.83
CA PRO A 72 -4.95 12.17 10.84
C PRO A 72 -5.10 11.39 9.51
N ALA A 73 -4.03 10.69 9.10
CA ALA A 73 -4.04 9.85 7.89
C ALA A 73 -5.05 8.70 7.94
N ALA A 74 -5.44 8.29 9.15
CA ALA A 74 -6.53 7.35 9.41
C ALA A 74 -7.27 7.82 10.66
N SER A 75 -8.51 8.27 10.48
CA SER A 75 -9.36 8.74 11.57
C SER A 75 -10.01 7.59 12.34
N ALA A 76 -10.45 7.88 13.57
CA ALA A 76 -11.18 6.90 14.38
C ALA A 76 -12.55 6.57 13.76
N GLU A 77 -13.17 7.56 13.11
CA GLU A 77 -14.43 7.42 12.40
C GLU A 77 -14.29 6.47 11.20
N GLU A 78 -13.26 6.64 10.38
CA GLU A 78 -12.98 5.72 9.27
C GLU A 78 -12.69 4.30 9.78
N ALA A 79 -11.93 4.15 10.86
CA ALA A 79 -11.66 2.84 11.46
C ALA A 79 -12.95 2.16 11.94
N ARG A 80 -13.84 2.90 12.61
CA ARG A 80 -15.17 2.41 13.01
C ARG A 80 -15.98 1.96 11.79
N ASP A 81 -15.97 2.74 10.72
CA ASP A 81 -16.74 2.45 9.51
C ASP A 81 -16.22 1.19 8.79
N VAL A 82 -14.90 0.98 8.76
CA VAL A 82 -14.30 -0.29 8.29
C VAL A 82 -14.76 -1.48 9.14
N ILE A 83 -14.77 -1.35 10.46
CA ILE A 83 -15.29 -2.41 11.35
C ILE A 83 -16.75 -2.70 11.03
N ARG A 84 -17.57 -1.67 10.81
CA ARG A 84 -18.97 -1.82 10.47
C ARG A 84 -19.17 -2.56 9.14
N ILE A 85 -18.36 -2.26 8.12
CA ILE A 85 -18.38 -2.98 6.84
C ILE A 85 -18.05 -4.47 7.05
N ILE A 86 -17.05 -4.79 7.88
CA ILE A 86 -16.69 -6.18 8.20
C ILE A 86 -17.85 -6.92 8.87
N GLU A 87 -18.53 -6.28 9.82
CA GLU A 87 -19.71 -6.84 10.48
C GLU A 87 -20.85 -7.10 9.49
N LEU A 88 -21.14 -6.14 8.61
CA LEU A 88 -22.16 -6.27 7.57
C LEU A 88 -21.82 -7.38 6.58
N ALA A 89 -20.55 -7.51 6.17
CA ALA A 89 -20.12 -8.60 5.28
C ALA A 89 -20.35 -9.97 5.92
N ARG A 90 -20.02 -10.12 7.21
CA ARG A 90 -20.27 -11.35 7.97
C ARG A 90 -21.76 -11.65 8.09
N GLU A 91 -22.58 -10.65 8.34
CA GLU A 91 -24.02 -10.82 8.47
C GLU A 91 -24.68 -11.14 7.12
N SER A 92 -24.33 -10.40 6.07
CA SER A 92 -24.75 -10.65 4.68
C SER A 92 -24.49 -12.09 4.26
N SER A 93 -23.29 -12.63 4.58
CA SER A 93 -22.94 -14.03 4.30
C SER A 93 -23.83 -15.03 5.04
N LYS A 94 -24.34 -14.72 6.24
CA LYS A 94 -25.23 -15.61 6.98
C LYS A 94 -26.66 -15.57 6.44
N VAL A 95 -27.16 -14.37 6.13
CA VAL A 95 -28.57 -14.18 5.74
C VAL A 95 -28.80 -14.29 4.23
N GLY A 96 -27.73 -14.32 3.43
CA GLY A 96 -27.79 -14.40 1.97
C GLY A 96 -28.42 -13.16 1.32
N LYS A 97 -28.25 -11.98 1.92
CA LYS A 97 -28.87 -10.73 1.47
C LYS A 97 -27.86 -9.58 1.47
N VAL A 98 -28.08 -8.62 0.58
CA VAL A 98 -27.40 -7.32 0.63
C VAL A 98 -27.93 -6.56 1.85
N LEU A 99 -27.02 -5.95 2.61
CA LEU A 99 -27.33 -5.12 3.77
C LEU A 99 -26.85 -3.70 3.51
N ASP A 100 -27.65 -2.71 3.92
CA ASP A 100 -27.31 -1.31 3.78
C ASP A 100 -26.22 -0.89 4.78
N PHE A 101 -25.39 0.06 4.36
CA PHE A 101 -24.35 0.68 5.18
C PHE A 101 -24.84 2.01 5.76
#